data_AF-A0AAV7HW50-F1
#
_entry.id   AF-A0AAV7HW50-F1
#
_cell.length_a   1.000
_cell.length_b   1.000
_cell.length_c   1.000
_cell.angle_alpha   90.00
_cell.angle_beta   90.00
_cell.angle_gamma   90.00
#
_symmetry.space_group_name_H-M   'P 1'
#
loop_
_entity.id
_entity.type
_entity.pdbx_description
1 polymer ?
#
loop_
_entity_poly.entity_id
_entity_poly.type
_entity_poly.pdbx_seq_one_letter_code
_entity_poly.pdbx_strand_id
1 'polypeptide(L)'
;MRQECKCHGMSGSCTVKTCWMRLPLFKIVGDNLKDRFDGASRVMISNSDRIRGSGNAIISNSASNFVHGSRQGLGRRQRYSFQLKPYNPEHKPPGLKDLVYLEPSPPFCDKNPKLGILGTQGRQCNDTSIGVDGCDLMCCGRGYKTQENFFRKLRLQSTEKISAHVVLVFFQSIEIIKQGLKKYAALFRQDD
;
A
#
# COMPACT_ATOMS: atom_id res chain seq x y z
N MET A 1 11.30 -9.18 2.48
CA MET A 1 11.67 -9.60 1.11
C MET A 1 11.53 -11.10 1.01
N ARG A 2 11.18 -11.62 -0.16
CA ARG A 2 11.03 -13.07 -0.39
C ARG A 2 12.00 -13.50 -1.48
N GLN A 3 12.66 -14.63 -1.28
CA GLN A 3 13.44 -15.27 -2.31
C GLN A 3 12.50 -16.06 -3.22
N GLU A 4 12.48 -15.73 -4.50
CA GLU A 4 11.79 -16.50 -5.53
C GLU A 4 12.85 -17.22 -6.37
N CYS A 5 12.54 -18.45 -6.80
CA CYS A 5 13.46 -19.26 -7.58
C CYS A 5 12.73 -19.84 -8.79
N LYS A 6 13.42 -19.90 -9.92
CA LYS A 6 12.99 -20.63 -11.11
C LYS A 6 13.92 -21.81 -11.37
N CYS A 7 13.32 -22.97 -11.59
CA CYS A 7 14.03 -24.20 -11.88
C CYS A 7 14.26 -24.36 -13.38
N HIS A 8 15.45 -24.85 -13.74
CA HIS A 8 15.92 -24.95 -15.12
C HIS A 8 16.49 -26.34 -15.47
N GLY A 9 16.28 -27.37 -14.63
CA GLY A 9 16.75 -28.72 -14.89
C GLY A 9 15.91 -29.45 -15.95
N MET A 10 16.48 -30.53 -16.51
CA MET A 10 15.82 -31.38 -17.50
C MET A 10 14.45 -31.87 -16.99
N SER A 11 13.44 -31.85 -17.87
CA SER A 11 12.05 -32.20 -17.57
C SER A 11 11.41 -31.39 -16.42
N GLY A 12 11.90 -30.18 -16.16
CA GLY A 12 11.39 -29.31 -15.08
C GLY A 12 11.97 -29.64 -13.70
N SER A 13 13.04 -30.43 -13.62
CA SER A 13 13.73 -30.68 -12.36
C SER A 13 14.38 -29.40 -11.80
N CYS A 14 14.52 -29.33 -10.47
CA CYS A 14 15.11 -28.19 -9.77
C CYS A 14 16.59 -28.40 -9.41
N THR A 15 17.30 -29.29 -10.11
CA THR A 15 18.73 -29.55 -9.90
C THR A 15 19.58 -28.30 -10.10
N VAL A 16 19.24 -27.49 -11.11
CA VAL A 16 19.74 -26.14 -11.29
C VAL A 16 18.57 -25.16 -11.15
N LYS A 17 18.74 -24.14 -10.32
CA LYS A 17 17.76 -23.07 -10.14
C LYS A 17 18.43 -21.72 -10.00
N THR A 18 17.78 -20.70 -10.55
CA THR A 18 18.20 -19.30 -10.38
C THR A 18 17.23 -18.64 -9.42
N CYS A 19 17.74 -18.00 -8.37
CA CYS A 19 16.92 -17.30 -7.38
C CYS A 19 17.20 -15.80 -7.39
N TRP A 20 16.19 -15.00 -7.09
CA TRP A 20 16.28 -13.56 -6.93
C TRP A 20 15.43 -13.09 -5.75
N MET A 21 15.75 -11.92 -5.22
CA MET A 21 14.95 -11.28 -4.19
C MET A 21 13.82 -10.50 -4.84
N ARG A 22 12.58 -10.76 -4.39
CA ARG A 22 11.40 -10.02 -4.78
C ARG A 22 10.75 -9.36 -3.59
N LEU A 23 10.14 -8.20 -3.85
CA LEU A 23 9.23 -7.57 -2.91
C LEU A 23 7.99 -8.44 -2.70
N PRO A 24 7.50 -8.55 -1.44
CA PRO A 24 6.23 -9.20 -1.18
C PRO A 24 5.08 -8.42 -1.83
N LEU A 25 3.92 -9.06 -1.95
CA LEU A 25 2.69 -8.36 -2.33
C LEU A 25 2.42 -7.20 -1.36
N PHE A 26 2.03 -6.05 -1.90
CA PHE A 26 1.81 -4.84 -1.09
C PHE A 26 0.74 -5.05 0.00
N LYS A 27 -0.26 -5.91 -0.25
CA LYS A 27 -1.25 -6.31 0.76
C LYS A 27 -0.58 -6.82 2.04
N ILE A 28 0.40 -7.72 1.92
CA ILE A 28 1.11 -8.28 3.07
C ILE A 28 1.88 -7.19 3.84
N VAL A 29 2.43 -6.22 3.10
CA VAL A 29 3.11 -5.06 3.71
C VAL A 29 2.10 -4.19 4.46
N GLY A 30 0.93 -3.93 3.85
CA GLY A 30 -0.18 -3.21 4.47
C GLY A 30 -0.67 -3.88 5.74
N ASP A 31 -0.90 -5.19 5.71
CA ASP A 31 -1.33 -5.98 6.86
C ASP A 31 -0.27 -5.90 7.99
N ASN A 32 1.02 -6.06 7.67
CA ASN A 32 2.07 -5.94 8.69
C ASN A 32 2.17 -4.53 9.30
N LEU A 33 1.96 -3.49 8.50
CA LEU A 33 1.94 -2.11 8.99
C LEU A 33 0.68 -1.83 9.80
N LYS A 34 -0.45 -2.44 9.44
CA LYS A 34 -1.71 -2.34 10.19
C LYS A 34 -1.57 -2.96 11.58
N ASP A 35 -0.96 -4.13 11.71
CA ASP A 35 -0.67 -4.74 13.01
C ASP A 35 0.21 -3.84 13.89
N ARG A 36 1.23 -3.21 13.30
CA ARG A 36 2.10 -2.26 14.00
C ARG A 36 1.38 -0.96 14.37
N PHE A 37 0.40 -0.55 13.57
CA PHE A 37 -0.44 0.62 13.85
C PHE A 37 -1.34 0.36 15.06
N ASP A 38 -1.95 -0.84 15.14
CA ASP A 38 -2.81 -1.22 16.26
C ASP A 38 -2.02 -1.38 17.58
N GLY A 39 -0.72 -1.70 17.49
CA GLY A 39 0.22 -1.74 18.62
C GLY A 39 1.12 -0.50 18.79
N ALA A 40 0.82 0.62 18.13
CA ALA A 40 1.70 1.79 18.16
C ALA A 40 1.86 2.38 19.57
N SER A 41 3.08 2.77 19.94
CA SER A 41 3.39 3.25 21.29
C SER A 41 3.38 4.76 21.39
N ARG A 42 2.73 5.29 22.44
CA ARG A 42 2.78 6.73 22.73
C ARG A 42 4.12 7.10 23.37
N VAL A 43 4.78 8.11 22.81
CA VAL A 43 6.08 8.59 23.28
C VAL A 43 6.05 10.08 23.61
N MET A 44 7.00 10.53 24.40
CA MET A 44 7.26 11.93 24.71
C MET A 44 8.70 12.29 24.32
N ILE A 45 8.92 13.55 23.95
CA ILE A 45 10.24 14.06 23.56
C ILE A 45 10.98 14.48 24.83
N SER A 46 12.11 13.82 25.13
CA SER A 46 13.02 14.28 26.18
C SER A 46 13.99 15.30 25.59
N ASN A 47 13.83 16.58 25.92
CA ASN A 47 14.68 17.68 25.42
C ASN A 47 16.00 17.82 26.22
N SER A 48 16.50 16.71 26.77
CA SER A 48 17.58 16.68 27.75
C SER A 48 18.97 17.04 27.18
N ASP A 49 19.13 17.05 25.85
CA ASP A 49 20.41 17.38 25.21
C ASP A 49 20.57 18.87 24.83
N ARG A 50 19.58 19.73 25.13
CA ARG A 50 19.71 21.19 24.89
C ARG A 50 20.18 21.99 26.12
N ILE A 51 20.27 21.38 27.30
CA ILE A 51 20.69 22.04 28.56
C ILE A 51 22.18 21.78 28.89
N ARG A 52 23.01 21.42 27.90
CA ARG A 52 24.48 21.31 28.04
C ARG A 52 25.24 22.15 27.02
N GLY A 53 24.69 23.30 26.63
CA GLY A 53 25.31 24.27 25.72
C GLY A 53 25.39 25.70 26.25
N SER A 54 25.04 25.95 27.51
CA SER A 54 25.14 27.27 28.15
C SER A 54 25.59 27.08 29.59
N GLY A 55 26.89 27.12 29.81
CA GLY A 55 27.51 26.91 31.10
C GLY A 55 29.02 27.16 31.00
N ASN A 56 29.39 28.44 31.11
CA ASN A 56 30.71 28.95 31.47
C ASN A 56 31.92 28.52 30.61
N ALA A 57 32.08 29.17 29.46
CA ALA A 57 33.42 29.48 28.96
C ALA A 57 34.01 30.60 29.83
N ILE A 58 34.46 30.26 31.04
CA ILE A 58 35.37 31.13 31.77
C ILE A 58 36.71 31.05 31.01
N ILE A 59 37.00 32.16 30.36
CA ILE A 59 38.28 32.48 29.73
C ILE A 59 39.38 32.22 30.76
N SER A 60 40.18 31.19 30.53
CA SER A 60 41.45 30.98 31.22
C SER A 60 42.52 30.93 30.13
N ASN A 61 43.22 32.05 29.95
CA ASN A 61 44.36 32.15 29.06
C ASN A 61 45.45 31.18 29.51
N SER A 62 45.77 30.21 28.65
CA SER A 62 47.04 29.50 28.69
C SER A 62 47.39 29.14 27.26
N ALA A 63 48.32 29.92 26.70
CA ALA A 63 48.87 29.69 25.39
C ALA A 63 49.59 28.33 25.38
N SER A 64 49.18 27.44 24.47
CA SER A 64 49.98 26.29 24.08
C SER A 64 49.82 26.07 22.59
N ASN A 65 50.82 26.53 21.84
CA ASN A 65 51.02 26.27 20.43
C ASN A 65 51.29 24.78 20.23
N PHE A 66 50.33 24.03 19.67
CA PHE A 66 50.62 22.77 19.01
C PHE A 66 49.89 22.71 17.67
N VAL A 67 50.67 22.99 16.63
CA VAL A 67 50.38 22.70 15.23
C VAL A 67 50.70 21.22 15.02
N HIS A 68 49.69 20.33 15.08
CA HIS A 68 49.59 19.11 14.26
C HIS A 68 48.37 18.26 14.66
N GLY A 69 47.50 17.98 13.69
CA GLY A 69 46.91 16.67 13.50
C GLY A 69 45.87 16.16 14.52
N SER A 70 44.62 16.59 14.35
CA SER A 70 43.54 15.63 14.07
C SER A 70 42.31 16.40 13.63
N ARG A 71 41.92 16.28 12.35
CA ARG A 71 40.54 16.57 11.93
C ARG A 71 39.65 15.48 12.51
N GLN A 72 39.44 15.50 13.82
CA GLN A 72 38.23 14.93 14.38
C GLN A 72 37.11 15.87 13.97
N GLY A 73 36.58 15.61 12.78
CA GLY A 73 35.26 16.08 12.41
C GLY A 73 34.31 15.55 13.47
N LEU A 74 34.07 16.39 14.49
CA LEU A 74 32.95 16.25 15.41
C LEU A 74 31.72 16.16 14.52
N GLY A 75 31.29 14.92 14.31
CA GLY A 75 30.22 14.59 13.41
C GLY A 75 29.03 15.44 13.80
N ARG A 76 28.60 16.30 12.87
CA ARG A 76 27.27 16.89 12.83
C ARG A 76 26.21 15.77 12.70
N ARG A 77 26.15 14.84 13.65
CA ARG A 77 25.27 13.66 13.65
C ARG A 77 24.35 13.58 14.85
N GLN A 78 24.35 14.59 15.74
CA GLN A 78 23.43 14.66 16.88
C GLN A 78 22.49 15.88 16.78
N ARG A 79 22.08 16.27 15.57
CA ARG A 79 21.04 17.31 15.41
C ARG A 79 19.60 16.78 15.50
N TYR A 80 19.42 15.46 15.58
CA TYR A 80 18.09 14.81 15.65
C TYR A 80 18.04 13.67 16.68
N SER A 81 18.87 13.66 17.72
CA SER A 81 18.68 12.74 18.85
C SER A 81 17.60 13.26 19.81
N PHE A 82 16.37 13.38 19.33
CA PHE A 82 15.26 13.41 20.28
C PHE A 82 15.18 12.01 20.87
N GLN A 83 15.57 11.86 22.14
CA GLN A 83 15.40 10.58 22.82
C GLN A 83 13.92 10.42 23.15
N LEU A 84 13.24 9.59 22.36
CA LEU A 84 11.85 9.23 22.59
C LEU A 84 11.78 8.37 23.86
N LYS A 85 11.03 8.85 24.84
CA LYS A 85 10.73 8.08 26.04
C LYS A 85 9.29 7.57 25.95
N PRO A 86 9.00 6.33 26.37
CA PRO A 86 7.62 5.88 26.53
C PRO A 86 6.85 6.86 27.41
N TYR A 87 5.59 7.14 27.04
CA TYR A 87 4.74 8.02 27.86
C TYR A 87 4.47 7.41 29.25
N ASN A 88 4.35 6.07 29.32
CA ASN A 88 4.23 5.34 30.58
C ASN A 88 5.48 4.46 30.80
N PRO A 89 6.17 4.54 31.97
CA PRO A 89 7.42 3.82 32.22
C PRO A 89 7.30 2.29 32.25
N GLU A 90 6.10 1.76 32.50
CA GLU A 90 5.84 0.32 32.56
C GLU A 90 5.64 -0.32 31.19
N HIS A 91 5.49 0.49 30.13
CA HIS A 91 5.39 -0.03 28.77
C HIS A 91 6.76 -0.33 28.17
N LYS A 92 6.82 -1.43 27.42
CA LYS A 92 8.03 -1.81 26.68
C LYS A 92 8.45 -0.65 25.76
N PRO A 93 9.73 -0.25 25.76
CA PRO A 93 10.20 0.78 24.84
C PRO A 93 10.05 0.32 23.39
N PRO A 94 9.69 1.23 22.47
CA PRO A 94 9.48 0.88 21.08
C PRO A 94 10.80 0.46 20.41
N GLY A 95 10.75 -0.59 19.59
CA GLY A 95 11.87 -1.04 18.77
C GLY A 95 12.00 -0.22 17.47
N LEU A 96 13.07 -0.47 16.72
CA LEU A 96 13.36 0.23 15.45
C LEU A 96 12.32 0.02 14.34
N LYS A 97 11.47 -1.01 14.47
CA LYS A 97 10.44 -1.34 13.49
C LYS A 97 9.04 -0.93 13.96
N ASP A 98 8.90 -0.46 15.19
CA ASP A 98 7.60 -0.18 15.79
C ASP A 98 7.14 1.24 15.44
N LEU A 99 5.83 1.42 15.31
CA LEU A 99 5.25 2.74 15.05
C LEU A 99 5.05 3.46 16.38
N VAL A 100 5.31 4.77 16.37
CA VAL A 100 5.20 5.63 17.56
C VAL A 100 4.40 6.88 17.24
N TYR A 101 3.69 7.39 18.24
CA TYR A 101 2.92 8.64 18.11
C TYR A 101 3.10 9.54 19.34
N LEU A 102 2.93 10.84 19.14
CA LEU A 102 3.07 11.86 20.19
C LEU A 102 1.70 12.27 20.76
N GLU A 103 0.77 12.55 19.85
CA GLU A 103 -0.55 13.10 20.15
C GLU A 103 -1.65 12.08 19.85
N PRO A 104 -2.67 11.96 20.74
CA PRO A 104 -3.78 11.06 20.52
C PRO A 104 -4.60 11.46 19.29
N SER A 105 -5.20 10.47 18.63
CA SER A 105 -6.05 10.73 17.46
C SER A 105 -7.35 11.44 17.85
N PRO A 106 -7.84 12.41 17.03
CA PRO A 106 -9.12 13.05 17.26
C PRO A 106 -10.30 12.08 17.03
N PRO A 107 -11.51 12.39 17.51
CA PRO A 107 -12.69 11.62 17.18
C PRO A 107 -13.07 11.80 15.70
N PHE A 108 -13.32 10.69 15.00
CA PHE A 108 -13.63 10.70 13.56
C PHE A 108 -15.13 10.53 13.23
N CYS A 109 -15.98 10.39 14.25
CA CYS A 109 -17.42 10.15 14.09
C CYS A 109 -18.14 11.31 13.41
N ASP A 110 -17.85 12.53 13.84
CA ASP A 110 -18.53 13.74 13.40
C ASP A 110 -17.69 14.54 12.41
N LYS A 111 -18.38 15.19 11.48
CA LYS A 111 -17.75 16.04 10.48
C LYS A 111 -17.12 17.25 11.18
N ASN A 112 -15.81 17.41 11.03
CA ASN A 112 -15.07 18.58 11.48
C ASN A 112 -14.21 19.12 10.33
N PRO A 113 -14.70 20.12 9.57
CA PRO A 113 -13.97 20.69 8.44
C PRO A 113 -12.62 21.30 8.80
N LYS A 114 -12.45 21.79 10.04
CA LYS A 114 -11.19 22.41 10.49
C LYS A 114 -10.04 21.40 10.57
N LEU A 115 -10.36 20.15 10.86
CA LEU A 115 -9.41 19.04 10.95
C LEU A 115 -9.42 18.15 9.70
N GLY A 116 -10.18 18.51 8.66
CA GLY A 116 -10.36 17.68 7.46
C GLY A 116 -11.13 16.38 7.70
N ILE A 117 -11.85 16.27 8.82
CA ILE A 117 -12.60 15.07 9.19
C ILE A 117 -13.99 15.13 8.55
N LEU A 118 -14.30 14.16 7.68
CA LEU A 118 -15.58 14.10 6.98
C LEU A 118 -16.73 13.50 7.83
N GLY A 119 -16.40 12.78 8.89
CA GLY A 119 -17.35 11.99 9.69
C GLY A 119 -17.56 10.59 9.11
N THR A 120 -18.33 9.76 9.82
CA THR A 120 -18.64 8.36 9.40
C THR A 120 -20.02 8.17 8.78
N GLN A 121 -20.80 9.24 8.66
CA GLN A 121 -22.17 9.17 8.13
C GLN A 121 -22.18 8.71 6.66
N GLY A 122 -23.10 7.79 6.33
CA GLY A 122 -23.26 7.25 4.98
C GLY A 122 -22.21 6.21 4.57
N ARG A 123 -21.30 5.80 5.47
CA ARG A 123 -20.36 4.71 5.23
C ARG A 123 -21.05 3.35 5.39
N GLN A 124 -20.63 2.38 4.58
CA GLN A 124 -21.05 0.99 4.74
C GLN A 124 -20.37 0.39 5.97
N CYS A 125 -21.11 -0.43 6.70
CA CYS A 125 -20.64 -1.17 7.86
C CYS A 125 -21.16 -2.62 7.80
N ASN A 126 -20.51 -3.49 8.56
CA ASN A 126 -20.88 -4.89 8.71
C ASN A 126 -21.57 -5.09 10.06
N ASP A 127 -22.86 -5.45 10.06
CA ASP A 127 -23.64 -5.68 11.28
C ASP A 127 -23.08 -6.86 12.10
N THR A 128 -22.59 -7.90 11.42
CA THR A 128 -22.08 -9.11 12.08
C THR A 128 -20.69 -8.96 12.69
N SER A 129 -19.97 -7.87 12.39
CA SER A 129 -18.61 -7.67 12.89
C SER A 129 -18.60 -6.87 14.19
N ILE A 130 -17.83 -7.34 15.16
CA ILE A 130 -17.53 -6.63 16.42
C ILE A 130 -16.30 -5.71 16.23
N GLY A 131 -15.60 -5.84 15.09
CA GLY A 131 -14.38 -5.10 14.78
C GLY A 131 -14.63 -3.67 14.30
N VAL A 132 -13.57 -3.03 13.81
CA VAL A 132 -13.59 -1.65 13.30
C VAL A 132 -14.49 -1.45 12.08
N ASP A 133 -14.89 -2.52 11.39
CA ASP A 133 -15.88 -2.54 10.30
C ASP A 133 -17.32 -2.72 10.81
N GLY A 134 -17.47 -3.04 12.10
CA GLY A 134 -18.74 -3.22 12.80
C GLY A 134 -19.61 -1.98 12.77
N CYS A 135 -20.92 -2.17 12.61
CA CYS A 135 -21.86 -1.04 12.60
C CYS A 135 -21.87 -0.26 13.92
N ASP A 136 -21.65 -0.92 15.07
CA ASP A 136 -21.57 -0.25 16.38
C ASP A 136 -20.44 0.79 16.44
N LEU A 137 -19.25 0.43 15.95
CA LEU A 137 -18.06 1.30 15.94
C LEU A 137 -18.09 2.29 14.76
N MET A 138 -18.49 1.86 13.57
CA MET A 138 -18.53 2.71 12.38
C MET A 138 -19.62 3.79 12.47
N CYS A 139 -20.78 3.46 13.05
CA CYS A 139 -21.88 4.41 13.23
C CYS A 139 -21.82 5.14 14.58
N CYS A 140 -20.85 4.80 15.45
CA CYS A 140 -20.64 5.41 16.76
C CYS A 140 -21.90 5.37 17.65
N GLY A 141 -22.60 4.23 17.65
CA GLY A 141 -23.84 4.02 18.44
C GLY A 141 -25.08 4.77 17.94
N ARG A 142 -25.01 5.48 16.80
CA ARG A 142 -26.16 6.23 16.23
C ARG A 142 -27.20 5.35 15.50
N GLY A 143 -26.99 4.03 15.47
CA GLY A 143 -27.76 3.10 14.65
C GLY A 143 -27.34 3.13 13.17
N TYR A 144 -27.88 2.19 12.40
CA TYR A 144 -27.62 2.04 10.97
C TYR A 144 -28.89 1.66 10.21
N LYS A 145 -28.89 1.93 8.90
CA LYS A 145 -29.98 1.53 8.00
C LYS A 145 -29.50 0.37 7.14
N THR A 146 -30.24 -0.73 7.13
CA THR A 146 -29.97 -1.87 6.26
C THR A 146 -30.66 -1.65 4.91
N GLN A 147 -29.91 -1.81 3.81
CA GLN A 147 -30.45 -1.78 2.46
C GLN A 147 -30.21 -3.13 1.79
N GLU A 148 -31.29 -3.82 1.42
CA GLU A 148 -31.21 -5.07 0.67
C GLU A 148 -31.10 -4.77 -0.83
N ASN A 149 -29.88 -4.81 -1.35
CA ASN A 149 -29.66 -4.70 -2.78
C ASN A 149 -29.80 -6.09 -3.42
N PHE A 150 -30.94 -6.34 -4.07
CA PHE A 150 -31.11 -7.51 -4.92
C PHE A 150 -30.22 -7.38 -6.17
N PHE A 151 -28.98 -7.84 -6.06
CA PHE A 151 -28.18 -8.12 -7.23
C PHE A 151 -28.80 -9.31 -7.96
N ARG A 152 -29.68 -9.05 -8.92
CA ARG A 152 -29.97 -10.04 -9.96
C ARG A 152 -28.66 -10.32 -10.65
N LYS A 153 -28.02 -11.43 -10.27
CA LYS A 153 -26.95 -12.04 -11.05
C LYS A 153 -27.56 -12.29 -12.42
N LEU A 154 -27.33 -11.40 -13.38
CA LEU A 154 -27.54 -11.70 -14.78
C LEU A 154 -26.68 -12.92 -15.01
N ARG A 155 -27.32 -14.09 -15.08
CA ARG A 155 -26.69 -15.31 -15.50
C ARG A 155 -26.18 -14.97 -16.90
N LEU A 156 -24.88 -14.74 -17.05
CA LEU A 156 -24.22 -14.72 -18.35
C LEU A 156 -24.60 -16.07 -18.96
N GLN A 157 -25.60 -16.07 -19.84
CA GLN A 157 -25.88 -17.25 -20.63
C GLN A 157 -24.63 -17.45 -21.47
N SER A 158 -23.93 -18.55 -21.18
CA SER A 158 -22.84 -19.09 -21.97
C SER A 158 -23.06 -18.78 -23.45
N THR A 159 -22.06 -18.17 -24.07
CA THR A 159 -22.01 -17.83 -25.48
C THR A 159 -21.90 -19.11 -26.34
N GLU A 160 -22.85 -20.03 -26.23
CA GLU A 160 -22.96 -21.17 -27.15
C GLU A 160 -23.93 -20.89 -28.30
N LYS A 161 -24.81 -19.89 -28.18
CA LYS A 161 -25.74 -19.50 -29.28
C LYS A 161 -25.20 -18.43 -30.23
N ILE A 162 -24.10 -17.75 -29.88
CA ILE A 162 -23.50 -16.73 -30.76
C ILE A 162 -22.65 -17.37 -31.88
N SER A 163 -22.24 -18.64 -31.72
CA SER A 163 -21.33 -19.29 -32.66
C SER A 163 -21.96 -19.56 -34.04
N ALA A 164 -23.17 -20.14 -34.13
CA ALA A 164 -23.70 -20.54 -35.44
C ALA A 164 -24.10 -19.35 -36.33
N HIS A 165 -24.76 -18.33 -35.78
CA HIS A 165 -25.27 -17.23 -36.61
C HIS A 165 -24.16 -16.29 -37.09
N VAL A 166 -23.17 -16.00 -36.23
CA VAL A 166 -22.01 -15.18 -36.62
C VAL A 166 -21.14 -15.93 -37.62
N VAL A 167 -20.94 -17.25 -37.41
CA VAL A 167 -20.20 -18.10 -38.36
C VAL A 167 -20.95 -18.18 -39.70
N LEU A 168 -22.27 -18.37 -39.72
CA LEU A 168 -23.06 -18.38 -40.96
C LEU A 168 -22.99 -17.05 -41.70
N VAL A 169 -23.09 -15.91 -41.00
CA VAL A 169 -22.96 -14.58 -41.62
C VAL A 169 -21.54 -14.38 -42.20
N PHE A 170 -20.51 -14.86 -41.50
CA PHE A 170 -19.13 -14.78 -41.98
C PHE A 170 -18.90 -15.66 -43.22
N PHE A 171 -19.39 -16.90 -43.22
CA PHE A 171 -19.31 -17.79 -44.38
C PHE A 171 -20.12 -17.27 -45.57
N GLN A 172 -21.30 -16.70 -45.33
CA GLN A 172 -22.13 -16.13 -46.39
C GLN A 172 -21.49 -14.87 -47.00
N SER A 173 -20.79 -14.08 -46.19
CA SER A 173 -20.00 -12.94 -46.65
C SER A 173 -18.80 -13.39 -47.52
N ILE A 174 -18.11 -14.47 -47.13
CA ILE A 174 -17.02 -15.05 -47.92
C ILE A 174 -17.53 -15.59 -49.27
N GLU A 175 -18.69 -16.24 -49.30
CA GLU A 175 -19.25 -16.78 -50.55
C GLU A 175 -19.69 -15.65 -51.51
N ILE A 176 -20.25 -14.56 -50.98
CA ILE A 176 -20.56 -13.35 -51.76
C ILE A 176 -19.28 -12.74 -52.34
N ILE A 177 -18.19 -12.65 -51.55
CA ILE A 177 -16.90 -12.14 -52.04
C ILE A 177 -16.33 -13.05 -53.13
N LYS A 178 -16.42 -14.37 -53.00
CA LYS A 178 -15.99 -15.31 -54.06
C LYS A 178 -16.81 -15.18 -55.34
N GLN A 179 -18.12 -14.99 -55.24
CA GLN A 179 -18.98 -14.74 -56.41
C GLN A 179 -18.63 -13.40 -57.08
N GLY A 180 -18.34 -12.37 -56.28
CA GLY A 180 -17.83 -11.08 -56.75
C GLY A 180 -16.51 -11.21 -57.50
N LEU A 181 -15.54 -11.93 -56.94
CA LEU A 181 -14.23 -12.19 -57.57
C LEU A 181 -14.35 -13.01 -58.86
N LYS A 182 -15.27 -14.00 -58.93
CA LYS A 182 -15.52 -14.74 -60.18
C LYS A 182 -16.13 -13.85 -61.28
N LYS A 183 -17.07 -12.95 -60.92
CA LYS A 183 -17.59 -11.95 -61.87
C LYS A 183 -16.50 -10.97 -62.32
N TYR A 184 -15.67 -10.52 -61.39
CA TYR A 184 -14.57 -9.61 -61.68
C TYR A 184 -13.52 -10.26 -62.60
N ALA A 185 -13.18 -11.53 -62.37
CA ALA A 185 -12.28 -12.30 -63.22
C ALA A 185 -12.88 -12.63 -64.60
N ALA A 186 -14.21 -12.70 -64.73
CA ALA A 186 -14.88 -12.87 -66.02
C ALA A 186 -14.86 -11.56 -66.85
N LEU A 187 -14.94 -10.40 -66.20
CA LEU A 187 -14.80 -9.09 -66.86
C LEU A 187 -13.37 -8.82 -67.35
N PHE A 188 -12.35 -9.38 -66.71
CA PHE A 188 -10.94 -9.22 -67.10
C PHE A 188 -10.46 -10.16 -68.22
N ARG A 189 -11.37 -10.94 -68.84
CA ARG A 189 -11.06 -11.88 -69.93
C ARG A 189 -11.57 -11.41 -71.30
N GLN A 190 -11.94 -10.14 -71.41
CA GLN A 190 -12.48 -9.51 -72.62
C GLN A 190 -11.61 -8.40 -73.21
N ASP A 191 -10.41 -8.17 -72.65
CA ASP A 191 -9.40 -7.23 -73.15
C ASP A 191 -8.08 -7.97 -73.50
N ASP A 192 -8.17 -9.04 -74.28
CA ASP A 192 -7.09 -9.62 -75.13
C ASP A 192 -7.72 -10.20 -76.40
#